data_AF-A0A060YU44-F1
#
_entry.id   AF-A0A060YU44-F1
#
_cell.length_a   1.000
_cell.length_b   1.000
_cell.length_c   1.000
_cell.angle_alpha   90.00
_cell.angle_beta   90.00
_cell.angle_gamma   90.00
#
_symmetry.space_group_name_H-M   'P 1'
#
loop_
_entity.id
_entity.type
_entity.pdbx_description
1 polymer ?
#
loop_
_entity_poly.entity_id
_entity_poly.type
_entity_poly.pdbx_seq_one_letter_code
_entity_poly.pdbx_strand_id
1 'polypeptide(L)'
;MAELSVKRLKTSLPICKIHRPFVGSRVKQNLPAVVEESLCGVSTMLMEVAYRLDALANIFEQDDIALPRVAAFFHEHSEQEQAQAEAMLDYLSDRGGQYCNKDIQRPGCEEVCAVIPALELMLGQ
;
A
#
# COMPACT_ATOMS: atom_id res chain seq x y z
N MET A 1 8.88 24.64 -27.77
CA MET A 1 9.39 23.26 -27.75
C MET A 1 8.19 22.35 -27.69
N ALA A 2 8.01 21.47 -28.68
CA ALA A 2 6.90 20.51 -28.67
C ALA A 2 7.13 19.51 -27.53
N GLU A 3 6.13 19.36 -26.65
CA GLU A 3 6.13 18.32 -25.63
C GLU A 3 6.25 16.97 -26.34
N LEU A 4 7.33 16.24 -26.06
CA LEU A 4 7.49 14.87 -26.52
C LEU A 4 6.29 14.10 -26.01
N SER A 5 5.49 13.51 -26.91
CA SER A 5 4.40 12.62 -26.51
C SER A 5 5.01 11.42 -25.78
N VAL A 6 5.01 11.49 -24.45
CA VAL A 6 5.62 10.46 -23.62
C VAL A 6 4.73 9.23 -23.77
N LYS A 7 5.23 8.24 -24.52
CA LYS A 7 4.63 6.90 -24.56
C LYS A 7 4.49 6.44 -23.12
N ARG A 8 3.25 6.17 -22.68
CA ARG A 8 2.97 5.76 -21.30
C ARG A 8 3.86 4.56 -20.97
N LEU A 9 4.71 4.70 -19.95
CA LEU A 9 5.54 3.61 -19.45
C LEU A 9 4.61 2.47 -19.05
N LYS A 10 4.82 1.28 -19.62
CA LYS A 10 4.11 0.08 -19.19
C LYS A 10 4.69 -0.35 -17.86
N THR A 11 3.87 -0.34 -16.81
CA THR A 11 4.26 -0.72 -15.45
C THR A 11 3.29 -1.78 -14.93
N SER A 12 3.79 -2.76 -14.17
CA SER A 12 2.97 -3.76 -13.46
C SER A 12 2.51 -3.26 -12.08
N LEU A 13 3.03 -2.11 -11.64
CA LEU A 13 2.74 -1.54 -10.33
C LEU A 13 1.32 -0.96 -10.28
N PRO A 14 0.66 -0.98 -9.12
CA PRO A 14 -0.62 -0.32 -8.94
C PRO A 14 -0.50 1.18 -9.25
N ILE A 15 -1.49 1.71 -9.97
CA ILE A 15 -1.56 3.11 -10.40
C ILE A 15 -2.76 3.77 -9.74
N CYS A 16 -2.56 4.97 -9.18
CA CYS A 16 -3.68 5.77 -8.71
C CYS A 16 -4.47 6.38 -9.90
N LYS A 17 -5.67 5.86 -10.15
CA LYS A 17 -6.54 6.29 -11.26
C LYS A 17 -7.15 7.69 -11.08
N ILE A 18 -7.21 8.19 -9.85
CA ILE A 18 -7.81 9.49 -9.50
C ILE A 18 -6.71 10.57 -9.37
N HIS A 19 -5.45 10.18 -9.56
CA HIS A 19 -4.31 11.05 -9.33
C HIS A 19 -4.35 12.25 -10.26
N ARG A 20 -4.30 13.44 -9.65
CA ARG A 20 -4.21 14.70 -10.40
C ARG A 20 -2.88 15.36 -10.05
N PRO A 21 -1.96 15.53 -11.02
CA PRO A 21 -0.68 16.14 -10.73
C PRO A 21 -0.90 17.58 -10.23
N PHE A 22 -0.40 17.87 -9.03
CA PHE A 22 -0.46 19.22 -8.46
C PHE A 22 0.51 20.14 -9.19
N VAL A 23 -0.03 21.14 -9.89
CA VAL A 23 0.73 22.16 -10.60
C VAL A 23 0.96 23.34 -9.65
N GLY A 24 1.82 23.16 -8.65
CA GLY A 24 2.13 24.22 -7.69
C GLY A 24 3.32 23.94 -6.76
N SER A 25 3.92 22.75 -6.84
CA SER A 25 5.06 22.40 -6.01
C SER A 25 6.34 23.06 -6.53
N ARG A 26 7.01 23.84 -5.68
CA ARG A 26 8.28 24.52 -5.99
C ARG A 26 9.49 23.57 -5.97
N VAL A 27 9.34 22.39 -5.36
CA VAL A 27 10.42 21.40 -5.18
C VAL A 27 10.33 20.24 -6.17
N LYS A 28 9.24 20.15 -6.95
CA LYS A 28 9.02 19.07 -7.92
C LYS A 28 9.94 19.21 -9.13
N GLN A 29 11.01 18.42 -9.14
CA GLN A 29 12.00 18.36 -10.22
C GLN A 29 12.16 16.91 -10.71
N ASN A 30 12.08 16.71 -12.02
CA ASN A 30 12.25 15.41 -12.68
C ASN A 30 11.41 14.28 -12.04
N LEU A 31 10.15 14.56 -11.71
CA LEU A 31 9.18 13.57 -11.23
C LEU A 31 8.09 13.37 -12.30
N PRO A 32 8.20 12.35 -13.17
CA PRO A 32 7.19 12.07 -14.18
C PRO A 32 5.84 11.73 -13.55
N ALA A 33 4.74 12.18 -14.16
CA ALA A 33 3.39 11.92 -13.65
C ALA A 33 3.10 10.43 -13.42
N VAL A 34 3.50 9.55 -14.36
CA VAL A 34 3.31 8.10 -14.22
C VAL A 34 4.01 7.54 -12.98
N VAL A 35 5.18 8.07 -12.61
CA VAL A 35 5.92 7.64 -11.41
C VAL A 35 5.20 8.11 -10.15
N GLU A 36 4.71 9.36 -10.14
CA GLU A 36 3.91 9.90 -9.04
C GLU A 36 2.60 9.13 -8.84
N GLU A 37 1.90 8.81 -9.94
CA GLU A 37 0.69 7.98 -9.95
C GLU A 37 0.95 6.59 -9.37
N SER A 38 2.09 5.98 -9.71
CA SER A 38 2.51 4.67 -9.19
C SER A 38 2.92 4.74 -7.73
N LEU A 39 3.66 5.76 -7.30
CA LEU A 39 4.02 5.94 -5.88
C LEU A 39 2.75 6.06 -5.01
N CYS A 40 1.77 6.85 -5.44
CA CYS A 40 0.49 6.94 -4.76
C CYS A 40 -0.28 5.60 -4.77
N GLY A 41 -0.26 4.88 -5.91
CA GLY A 41 -0.88 3.57 -6.03
C GLY A 41 -0.28 2.53 -5.10
N VAL A 42 1.05 2.40 -5.09
CA VAL A 42 1.81 1.48 -4.24
C VAL A 42 1.65 1.82 -2.76
N SER A 43 1.73 3.10 -2.39
CA SER A 43 1.53 3.52 -1.00
C SER A 43 0.17 3.07 -0.47
N THR A 44 -0.88 3.21 -1.27
CA THR A 44 -2.23 2.74 -0.88
C THR A 44 -2.28 1.22 -0.77
N MET A 45 -1.67 0.50 -1.72
CA MET A 45 -1.63 -0.96 -1.71
C MET A 45 -0.92 -1.47 -0.45
N LEU A 46 0.23 -0.90 -0.07
CA LEU A 46 0.95 -1.26 1.16
C LEU A 46 0.09 -1.04 2.41
N MET A 47 -0.68 0.06 2.48
CA MET A 47 -1.62 0.28 3.59
C MET A 47 -2.77 -0.74 3.61
N GLU A 48 -3.30 -1.14 2.44
CA GLU A 48 -4.30 -2.22 2.34
C GLU A 48 -3.72 -3.57 2.81
N VAL A 49 -2.46 -3.86 2.47
CA VAL A 49 -1.74 -5.06 2.93
C VAL A 49 -1.58 -5.03 4.44
N ALA A 50 -1.06 -3.93 4.99
CA ALA A 50 -0.88 -3.75 6.44
C ALA A 50 -2.20 -3.96 7.19
N TYR A 51 -3.29 -3.32 6.75
CA TYR A 51 -4.59 -3.50 7.40
C TYR A 51 -5.11 -4.94 7.33
N ARG A 52 -4.88 -5.66 6.22
CA ARG A 52 -5.24 -7.07 6.12
C ARG A 52 -4.41 -7.94 7.07
N LEU A 53 -3.11 -7.70 7.17
CA LEU A 53 -2.22 -8.43 8.08
C LEU A 53 -2.60 -8.19 9.53
N ASP A 54 -2.88 -6.94 9.91
CA ASP A 54 -3.36 -6.60 11.25
C ASP A 54 -4.70 -7.28 11.57
N ALA A 55 -5.64 -7.29 10.63
CA ALA A 55 -6.91 -7.99 10.81
C ALA A 55 -6.73 -9.50 11.00
N LEU A 56 -5.79 -10.13 10.28
CA LEU A 56 -5.44 -11.53 10.48
C LEU A 56 -4.79 -11.76 11.86
N ALA A 57 -3.88 -10.88 12.29
CA ALA A 57 -3.27 -10.96 13.61
C ALA A 57 -4.33 -10.99 14.71
N ASN A 58 -5.27 -10.03 14.66
CA ASN A 58 -6.39 -9.94 15.60
C ASN A 58 -7.26 -11.21 15.63
N ILE A 59 -7.48 -11.88 14.50
CA ILE A 59 -8.22 -13.16 14.45
C ILE A 59 -7.45 -14.24 15.22
N PHE A 60 -6.14 -14.37 15.00
CA PHE A 60 -5.33 -15.39 15.67
C PHE A 60 -5.10 -15.12 17.17
N GLU A 61 -5.34 -13.90 17.65
CA GLU A 61 -5.36 -13.55 19.08
C GLU A 61 -6.66 -13.92 19.80
N GLN A 62 -7.77 -14.13 19.07
CA GLN A 62 -9.06 -14.45 19.68
C GLN A 62 -8.97 -15.72 20.53
N ASP A 63 -9.66 -15.72 21.67
CA ASP A 63 -9.65 -16.82 22.65
C ASP A 63 -10.01 -18.18 22.04
N ASP A 64 -10.88 -18.20 21.02
CA ASP A 64 -11.33 -19.41 20.32
C ASP A 64 -10.23 -20.05 19.45
N ILE A 65 -9.22 -19.28 19.02
CA ILE A 65 -8.11 -19.76 18.17
C ILE A 65 -6.81 -19.81 18.98
N ALA A 66 -6.52 -18.77 19.74
CA ALA A 66 -5.41 -18.65 20.68
C ALA A 66 -4.04 -19.09 20.12
N LEU A 67 -3.66 -18.54 18.96
CA LEU A 67 -2.36 -18.79 18.31
C LEU A 67 -1.47 -17.53 18.38
N PRO A 68 -0.97 -17.14 19.57
CA PRO A 68 -0.31 -15.84 19.79
C PRO A 68 0.99 -15.66 18.99
N ARG A 69 1.70 -16.75 18.69
CA ARG A 69 2.91 -16.68 17.84
C ARG A 69 2.59 -16.41 16.38
N VAL A 70 1.45 -16.90 15.90
CA VAL A 70 0.97 -16.65 14.54
C VAL A 70 0.45 -15.22 14.45
N ALA A 71 -0.29 -14.77 15.47
CA ALA A 71 -0.72 -13.38 15.58
C ALA A 71 0.48 -12.41 15.56
N ALA A 72 1.49 -12.66 16.40
CA ALA A 72 2.70 -11.83 16.45
C ALA A 72 3.43 -11.76 15.09
N PHE A 73 3.48 -12.86 14.34
CA PHE A 73 4.04 -12.88 12.99
C PHE A 73 3.28 -11.94 12.03
N PHE A 74 1.95 -12.00 12.03
CA PHE A 74 1.14 -11.11 11.18
C PHE A 74 1.22 -9.64 11.62
N HIS A 75 1.29 -9.39 12.93
CA HIS A 75 1.47 -8.04 13.47
C HIS A 75 2.82 -7.43 13.06
N GLU A 76 3.92 -8.17 13.18
CA GLU A 76 5.25 -7.73 12.76
C GLU A 76 5.28 -7.39 11.26
N HIS A 77 4.66 -8.22 10.42
CA HIS A 77 4.55 -7.91 8.99
C HIS A 77 3.63 -6.72 8.71
N SER A 78 2.54 -6.54 9.46
CA SER A 78 1.69 -5.35 9.35
C SER A 78 2.50 -4.07 9.61
N GLU A 79 3.27 -4.04 10.70
CA GLU A 79 4.14 -2.91 11.05
C GLU A 79 5.19 -2.64 9.96
N GLN A 80 5.76 -3.69 9.38
CA GLN A 80 6.73 -3.58 8.29
C GLN A 80 6.10 -2.94 7.03
N GLU A 81 4.93 -3.40 6.61
CA GLU A 81 4.22 -2.86 5.45
C GLU A 81 3.75 -1.41 5.69
N GLN A 82 3.32 -1.09 6.90
CA GLN A 82 2.99 0.28 7.30
C GLN A 82 4.21 1.19 7.22
N ALA A 83 5.36 0.77 7.76
CA ALA A 83 6.60 1.53 7.68
C ALA A 83 7.06 1.75 6.22
N GLN A 84 6.85 0.76 5.35
CA GLN A 84 7.10 0.93 3.92
C GLN A 84 6.15 1.94 3.27
N ALA A 85 4.85 1.91 3.63
CA ALA A 85 3.89 2.89 3.13
C ALA A 85 4.26 4.32 3.57
N GLU A 86 4.63 4.51 4.83
CA GLU A 86 5.11 5.79 5.36
C GLU A 86 6.36 6.28 4.62
N ALA A 87 7.34 5.41 4.40
CA ALA A 87 8.54 5.76 3.62
C ALA A 87 8.23 6.18 2.17
N MET A 88 7.23 5.56 1.53
CA MET A 88 6.78 5.95 0.18
C MET A 88 6.10 7.31 0.19
N LEU A 89 5.30 7.63 1.21
CA LEU A 89 4.65 8.92 1.38
C LEU A 89 5.65 10.04 1.68
N ASP A 90 6.64 9.77 2.52
CA ASP A 90 7.73 10.70 2.81
C ASP A 90 8.51 11.03 1.54
N TYR A 91 8.91 10.00 0.79
CA TYR A 91 9.60 10.19 -0.49
C TYR A 91 8.75 10.97 -1.50
N LEU A 92 7.45 10.69 -1.59
CA LEU A 92 6.53 11.42 -2.46
C LEU A 92 6.46 12.91 -2.07
N SER A 93 6.42 13.20 -0.78
CA SER A 93 6.38 14.55 -0.22
C SER A 93 7.69 15.32 -0.48
N ASP A 94 8.84 14.67 -0.24
CA ASP A 94 10.17 15.23 -0.49
C ASP A 94 10.38 15.59 -1.96
N ARG A 95 9.86 14.78 -2.88
CA ARG A 95 9.91 15.03 -4.33
C ARG A 95 8.85 16.04 -4.79
N GLY A 96 8.08 16.62 -3.88
CA GLY A 96 7.05 17.60 -4.17
C GLY A 96 5.84 17.03 -4.88
N GLY A 97 5.63 15.72 -4.79
CA GLY A 97 4.43 15.06 -5.26
C GLY A 97 3.29 15.16 -4.26
N GLN A 98 2.14 14.60 -4.62
CA GLN A 98 0.96 14.60 -3.77
C GLN A 98 0.42 13.18 -3.60
N TYR A 99 -0.01 12.83 -2.39
CA TYR A 99 -0.76 11.60 -2.15
C TYR A 99 -2.26 11.84 -2.33
N CYS A 100 -2.96 10.93 -3.02
CA CYS A 100 -4.42 10.91 -3.02
C CYS A 100 -4.90 10.05 -1.86
N ASN A 101 -5.50 10.69 -0.85
CA ASN A 101 -6.21 9.97 0.21
C ASN A 101 -7.29 9.10 -0.41
N LYS A 102 -7.13 7.79 -0.31
CA LYS A 102 -8.11 6.80 -0.74
C LYS A 102 -8.69 6.10 0.48
N ASP A 103 -9.96 5.77 0.37
CA ASP A 103 -10.66 5.01 1.41
C ASP A 103 -10.24 3.55 1.34
N ILE A 104 -9.50 3.10 2.36
CA ILE A 104 -9.12 1.71 2.53
C ILE A 104 -10.33 0.94 3.02
N GLN A 105 -10.76 -0.04 2.23
CA GLN A 105 -11.92 -0.87 2.55
C GLN A 105 -11.57 -1.96 3.56
N ARG A 106 -12.58 -2.49 4.24
CA ARG A 106 -12.44 -3.64 5.13
C ARG A 106 -11.85 -4.84 4.36
N PRO A 107 -10.85 -5.56 4.91
CA PRO A 107 -10.05 -6.53 4.16
C PRO A 107 -10.79 -7.84 3.81
N GLY A 108 -11.96 -8.11 4.40
CA GLY A 108 -12.79 -9.26 4.07
C GLY A 108 -12.21 -10.62 4.50
N CYS A 109 -11.28 -10.63 5.46
CA CYS A 109 -10.60 -11.84 5.94
C CYS A 109 -11.17 -12.41 7.25
N GLU A 110 -12.37 -11.99 7.65
CA GLU A 110 -13.00 -12.34 8.94
C GLU A 110 -13.21 -13.84 9.16
N GLU A 111 -13.41 -14.60 8.10
CA GLU A 111 -13.68 -16.04 8.14
C GLU A 111 -12.39 -16.88 8.12
N VAL A 112 -11.22 -16.23 8.05
CA VAL A 112 -9.92 -16.89 7.88
C VAL A 112 -9.38 -17.32 9.25
N CYS A 113 -9.91 -18.43 9.76
CA CYS A 113 -9.56 -18.95 11.09
C CYS A 113 -8.44 -20.00 11.08
N ALA A 114 -7.85 -20.29 9.91
CA ALA A 114 -6.80 -21.30 9.75
C ALA A 114 -5.53 -20.71 9.16
N VAL A 115 -4.38 -21.21 9.63
CA VAL A 115 -3.05 -20.66 9.29
C VAL A 115 -2.73 -20.79 7.80
N ILE A 116 -3.04 -21.94 7.17
CA ILE A 116 -2.73 -22.16 5.75
C ILE A 116 -3.48 -21.16 4.86
N PRO A 117 -4.83 -21.02 4.96
CA PRO A 117 -5.56 -19.99 4.22
C PRO A 117 -5.06 -18.56 4.48
N ALA A 118 -4.64 -18.24 5.71
CA ALA A 118 -4.09 -16.93 6.03
C ALA A 118 -2.76 -16.66 5.31
N LEU A 119 -1.88 -17.66 5.25
CA LEU A 119 -0.61 -17.57 4.52
C LEU A 119 -0.83 -17.51 3.00
N GLU A 120 -1.81 -18.26 2.47
CA GLU A 120 -2.17 -18.19 1.05
C GLU A 120 -2.67 -16.78 0.66
N LEU A 121 -3.48 -16.15 1.52
CA LEU A 121 -3.93 -14.76 1.32
C LEU A 121 -2.78 -13.75 1.39
N MET A 122 -1.78 -13.98 2.22
CA MET A 122 -0.58 -13.14 2.28
C MET A 122 0.26 -13.27 1.01
N LEU A 123 0.43 -14.50 0.49
CA LEU A 123 1.26 -14.77 -0.69
C LEU A 123 0.59 -14.41 -2.02
N GLY A 124 -0.74 -14.36 -2.07
CA GLY A 124 -1.51 -14.06 -3.28
C GLY A 124 -1.57 -12.58 -3.68
N GLN A 125 -0.76 -11.72 -3.07
CA GLN A 125 -0.74 -10.28 -3.29
C GLN A 125 0.20 -9.86 -4.43
#